data_AF-A0A832RHQ8-F1
#
_entry.id   AF-A0A832RHQ8-F1
#
_cell.length_a   1.000
_cell.length_b   1.000
_cell.length_c   1.000
_cell.angle_alpha   90.00
_cell.angle_beta   90.00
_cell.angle_gamma   90.00
#
_symmetry.space_group_name_H-M   'P 1'
#
loop_
_entity.id
_entity.type
_entity.pdbx_description
1 polymer ?
#
loop_
_entity_poly.entity_id
_entity_poly.type
_entity_poly.pdbx_seq_one_letter_code
_entity_poly.pdbx_strand_id
1 'polypeptide(L)'
;MEKKPTHVLAITLAAIMFATGVLYLSVASDEFGSLKQEAHAAESGENEATESGENERASSQSQSESGFGDMGEIVFFTIVGAAYIPIGMWMLKAKAITRKPYLIALIGSAALIVFYVATRTIDIPMVGLQEDVGAPDITAKVLQGAIVALAGFMLFAISKQRKTQKLA
;
A
#
# COMPACT_ATOMS: atom_id res chain seq x y z
N MET A 1 5.71 8.16 -36.17
CA MET A 1 4.89 8.74 -35.08
C MET A 1 5.78 8.96 -33.86
N GLU A 2 6.30 10.17 -33.65
CA GLU A 2 7.01 10.49 -32.41
C GLU A 2 6.02 10.47 -31.24
N LYS A 3 6.14 9.48 -30.35
CA LYS A 3 5.42 9.51 -29.07
C LYS A 3 6.00 10.67 -28.27
N LYS A 4 5.18 11.70 -28.00
CA LYS A 4 5.59 12.80 -27.12
C LYS A 4 6.08 12.22 -25.78
N PRO A 5 7.21 12.69 -25.22
CA PRO A 5 7.83 12.11 -24.03
C PRO A 5 6.87 12.02 -22.83
N THR A 6 5.87 12.89 -22.77
CA THR A 6 4.81 12.88 -21.74
C THR A 6 3.91 11.64 -21.78
N HIS A 7 3.69 11.05 -22.96
CA HIS A 7 2.93 9.81 -23.07
C HIS A 7 3.70 8.61 -22.52
N VAL A 8 4.99 8.55 -22.78
CA VAL A 8 5.85 7.48 -22.24
C VAL A 8 5.87 7.56 -20.72
N LEU A 9 6.07 8.75 -20.16
CA LEU A 9 6.03 8.97 -18.71
C LEU A 9 4.68 8.62 -18.07
N ALA A 10 3.56 8.94 -18.74
CA ALA A 10 2.24 8.56 -18.25
C ALA A 10 2.04 7.04 -18.22
N ILE A 11 2.55 6.31 -19.22
CA ILE A 11 2.51 4.85 -19.26
C ILE A 11 3.41 4.26 -18.16
N THR A 12 4.64 4.76 -18.02
CA THR A 12 5.56 4.32 -16.97
C THR A 12 4.97 4.54 -15.59
N LEU A 13 4.39 5.72 -15.32
CA LEU A 13 3.75 6.02 -14.05
C LEU A 13 2.56 5.09 -13.80
N ALA A 14 1.70 4.87 -14.80
CA ALA A 14 0.57 3.95 -14.66
C ALA A 14 1.02 2.50 -14.38
N ALA A 15 2.11 2.04 -15.01
CA ALA A 15 2.68 0.72 -14.75
C ALA A 15 3.22 0.60 -13.32
N ILE A 16 3.93 1.62 -12.82
CA ILE A 16 4.41 1.65 -11.43
C ILE A 16 3.24 1.66 -10.45
N MET A 17 2.19 2.45 -10.72
CA MET A 17 0.98 2.46 -9.89
C MET A 17 0.30 1.09 -9.88
N PHE A 18 0.20 0.42 -11.03
CA PHE A 18 -0.36 -0.93 -11.11
C PHE A 18 0.47 -1.93 -10.31
N ALA A 19 1.80 -1.92 -10.47
CA ALA A 19 2.70 -2.78 -9.71
C ALA A 19 2.61 -2.53 -8.20
N THR A 20 2.50 -1.27 -7.78
CA THR A 20 2.29 -0.90 -6.37
C THR A 20 0.96 -1.43 -5.86
N GLY A 21 -0.10 -1.34 -6.67
CA GLY A 21 -1.43 -1.86 -6.33
C GLY A 21 -1.42 -3.38 -6.15
N VAL A 22 -0.80 -4.11 -7.08
CA VAL A 22 -0.63 -5.57 -6.98
C VAL A 22 0.18 -5.93 -5.75
N LEU A 23 1.28 -5.24 -5.48
CA LEU A 23 2.11 -5.50 -4.31
C LEU A 23 1.32 -5.37 -3.00
N TYR A 24 0.52 -4.30 -2.84
CA TYR A 24 -0.31 -4.14 -1.65
C TYR A 24 -1.42 -5.19 -1.52
N LEU A 25 -2.01 -5.61 -2.64
CA LEU A 25 -3.00 -6.69 -2.62
C LEU A 25 -2.37 -8.05 -2.29
N SER A 26 -1.13 -8.29 -2.72
CA SER A 26 -0.38 -9.49 -2.34
C SER A 26 -0.09 -9.52 -0.85
N VAL A 27 0.41 -8.42 -0.28
CA VAL A 27 0.65 -8.31 1.18
C VAL A 27 -0.65 -8.58 1.96
N ALA A 28 -1.75 -7.93 1.57
CA ALA A 28 -3.05 -8.15 2.22
C ALA A 28 -3.56 -9.60 2.08
N SER A 29 -3.25 -10.28 0.99
CA SER A 29 -3.65 -11.67 0.76
C SER A 29 -2.85 -12.65 1.62
N ASP A 30 -1.55 -12.39 1.79
CA ASP A 30 -0.66 -13.21 2.61
C ASP A 30 -1.04 -13.11 4.10
N GLU A 31 -1.28 -11.90 4.59
CA GLU A 31 -1.77 -11.65 5.96
C GLU A 31 -3.15 -12.25 6.22
N PHE A 32 -4.06 -12.16 5.24
CA PHE A 32 -5.36 -12.82 5.36
C PHE A 32 -5.24 -14.36 5.42
N GLY A 33 -4.27 -14.92 4.70
CA GLY A 33 -3.96 -16.35 4.71
C GLY A 33 -3.43 -16.84 6.06
N SER A 34 -2.50 -16.09 6.68
CA SER A 34 -1.96 -16.43 8.00
C SER A 34 -3.02 -16.37 9.09
N LEU A 35 -3.86 -15.32 9.12
CA LEU A 35 -4.96 -15.22 10.09
C LEU A 35 -5.93 -16.40 9.99
N LYS A 36 -6.24 -16.85 8.77
CA LYS A 36 -7.11 -18.01 8.57
C LYS A 36 -6.47 -19.31 9.07
N GLN A 37 -5.16 -19.46 8.86
CA GLN A 37 -4.42 -20.62 9.33
C GLN A 37 -4.34 -20.68 10.86
N GLU A 38 -4.09 -19.54 11.52
CA GLU A 38 -4.10 -19.44 12.98
C GLU A 38 -5.47 -19.75 13.58
N ALA A 39 -6.55 -19.24 12.97
CA ALA A 39 -7.91 -19.53 13.40
C ALA A 39 -8.23 -21.04 13.33
N HIS A 40 -7.83 -21.72 12.25
CA HIS A 40 -8.01 -23.17 12.13
C HIS A 40 -7.14 -23.98 13.09
N ALA A 41 -5.90 -23.53 13.37
CA ALA A 41 -5.03 -24.18 14.33
C ALA A 41 -5.59 -24.09 15.76
N ALA A 42 -6.12 -22.93 16.15
CA ALA A 42 -6.76 -22.73 17.45
C ALA A 42 -8.00 -23.63 17.64
N GLU A 43 -8.82 -23.77 16.60
CA GLU A 43 -10.03 -24.61 16.63
C GLU A 43 -9.70 -26.11 16.67
N SER A 44 -8.56 -26.53 16.10
CA SER A 44 -8.10 -27.92 16.14
C SER A 44 -7.43 -28.33 17.46
N GLY A 45 -6.77 -27.39 18.16
CA GLY A 45 -6.13 -27.65 19.45
C GLY A 45 -7.09 -27.76 20.64
N GLU A 46 -8.30 -27.21 20.54
CA GLU A 46 -9.34 -27.35 21.57
C GLU A 46 -9.94 -28.77 21.63
N ASN A 47 -9.84 -29.57 20.57
CA ASN A 47 -10.40 -30.92 20.52
C ASN A 47 -9.47 -32.02 21.04
N GLU A 48 -8.19 -31.73 21.34
CA GLU A 48 -7.24 -32.72 21.90
C GLU A 48 -6.98 -32.54 23.41
N ALA A 49 -7.51 -31.48 24.05
CA ALA A 49 -7.38 -31.26 25.48
C ALA A 49 -8.58 -31.80 26.28
N THR A 50 -8.84 -33.11 26.21
CA THR A 50 -9.66 -33.80 27.21
C THR A 50 -9.05 -35.14 27.56
N GLU A 51 -7.88 -35.11 28.20
CA GLU A 51 -7.63 -35.93 29.39
C GLU A 51 -6.29 -35.52 30.05
N SER A 52 -6.37 -35.34 31.37
CA SER A 52 -5.28 -35.18 32.34
C SER A 52 -4.80 -33.75 32.68
N GLY A 53 -5.21 -33.31 33.88
CA GLY A 53 -4.27 -32.87 34.90
C GLY A 53 -3.81 -31.42 34.88
N GLU A 54 -4.54 -30.58 35.61
CA GLU A 54 -4.04 -29.45 36.42
C GLU A 54 -2.56 -29.04 36.26
N ASN A 55 -2.23 -28.20 35.27
CA ASN A 55 -1.31 -27.06 35.44
C ASN A 55 -1.33 -26.17 34.19
N GLU A 56 -0.80 -24.95 34.32
CA GLU A 56 -0.65 -23.94 33.25
C GLU A 56 -1.84 -23.00 32.99
N ARG A 57 -2.30 -22.35 34.06
CA ARG A 57 -2.84 -20.97 33.94
C ARG A 57 -1.67 -19.97 33.85
N ALA A 58 -0.94 -19.95 32.75
CA ALA A 58 0.10 -18.94 32.50
C ALA A 58 0.47 -18.79 31.02
N SER A 59 -0.49 -18.73 30.10
CA SER A 59 -0.20 -18.52 28.67
C SER A 59 -1.35 -17.96 27.84
N SER A 60 -2.37 -17.37 28.48
CA SER A 60 -3.54 -16.79 27.79
C SER A 60 -3.61 -15.26 27.88
N GLN A 61 -2.49 -14.58 28.08
CA GLN A 61 -2.42 -13.11 28.14
C GLN A 61 -1.79 -12.44 26.90
N SER A 62 -1.66 -13.16 25.78
CA SER A 62 -1.07 -12.61 24.53
C SER A 62 -1.97 -12.72 23.29
N GLN A 63 -3.28 -12.92 23.47
CA GLN A 63 -4.18 -13.24 22.34
C GLN A 63 -5.33 -12.24 22.12
N SER A 64 -5.29 -11.06 22.74
CA SER A 64 -6.35 -10.05 22.59
C SER A 64 -5.90 -8.69 22.06
N GLU A 65 -4.61 -8.47 21.83
CA GLU A 65 -4.10 -7.21 21.23
C GLU A 65 -3.70 -7.34 19.75
N SER A 66 -3.53 -8.54 19.19
CA SER A 66 -3.14 -8.74 17.78
C SER A 66 -4.29 -8.63 16.77
N GLY A 67 -5.52 -8.97 17.16
CA GLY A 67 -6.63 -9.09 16.20
C GLY A 67 -7.11 -7.78 15.56
N PHE A 68 -6.89 -6.62 16.20
CA PHE A 68 -7.29 -5.32 15.63
C PHE A 68 -6.21 -4.70 14.74
N GLY A 69 -4.93 -4.92 15.05
CA GLY A 69 -3.80 -4.43 14.24
C GLY A 69 -3.77 -5.11 12.88
N ASP A 70 -3.78 -6.44 12.88
CA ASP A 70 -3.64 -7.26 11.67
C ASP A 70 -4.81 -7.07 10.71
N MET A 71 -6.04 -6.99 11.23
CA MET A 71 -7.21 -6.75 10.37
C MET A 71 -7.26 -5.32 9.83
N GLY A 72 -6.76 -4.35 10.60
CA GLY A 72 -6.61 -2.96 10.16
C GLY A 72 -5.61 -2.83 9.00
N GLU A 73 -4.50 -3.55 9.07
CA GLU A 73 -3.44 -3.58 8.06
C GLU A 73 -3.95 -4.18 6.73
N ILE A 74 -4.62 -5.34 6.79
CA ILE A 74 -5.24 -5.97 5.63
C ILE A 74 -6.23 -5.03 4.94
N VAL A 75 -7.15 -4.42 5.70
CA VAL A 75 -8.16 -3.52 5.15
C VAL A 75 -7.50 -2.29 4.53
N PHE A 76 -6.49 -1.73 5.20
CA PHE A 76 -5.75 -0.58 4.72
C PHE A 76 -5.05 -0.89 3.38
N PHE A 77 -4.24 -1.94 3.32
CA PHE A 77 -3.53 -2.32 2.10
C PHE A 77 -4.47 -2.73 0.97
N THR A 78 -5.59 -3.39 1.29
CA THR A 78 -6.61 -3.72 0.29
C THR A 78 -7.20 -2.45 -0.34
N ILE A 79 -7.62 -1.47 0.48
CA ILE A 79 -8.20 -0.22 0.00
C ILE A 79 -7.17 0.56 -0.83
N VAL A 80 -5.96 0.69 -0.32
CA VAL A 80 -4.88 1.42 -0.99
C VAL A 80 -4.54 0.74 -2.31
N GLY A 81 -4.29 -0.57 -2.29
CA GLY A 81 -3.95 -1.36 -3.49
C GLY A 81 -5.04 -1.29 -4.56
N ALA A 82 -6.31 -1.44 -4.16
CA ALA A 82 -7.46 -1.30 -5.04
C ALA A 82 -7.62 0.12 -5.60
N ALA A 83 -7.20 1.17 -4.89
CA ALA A 83 -7.27 2.55 -5.36
C ALA A 83 -6.17 2.89 -6.39
N TYR A 84 -4.97 2.30 -6.28
CA TYR A 84 -3.86 2.57 -7.21
C TYR A 84 -4.18 2.16 -8.65
N ILE A 85 -4.88 1.03 -8.85
CA ILE A 85 -5.24 0.48 -10.15
C ILE A 85 -6.12 1.44 -11.00
N PRO A 86 -7.31 1.87 -10.54
CA PRO A 86 -8.17 2.77 -11.32
C PRO A 86 -7.53 4.15 -11.54
N ILE A 87 -6.70 4.64 -10.61
CA ILE A 87 -5.98 5.90 -10.80
C ILE A 87 -4.94 5.76 -11.93
N GLY A 88 -4.18 4.67 -11.94
CA GLY A 88 -3.25 4.34 -13.04
C GLY A 88 -3.98 4.23 -14.39
N MET A 89 -5.12 3.54 -14.43
CA MET A 89 -5.96 3.48 -15.64
C MET A 89 -6.49 4.85 -16.07
N TRP A 90 -6.80 5.74 -15.12
CA TRP A 90 -7.25 7.10 -15.43
C TRP A 90 -6.17 7.92 -16.12
N MET A 91 -4.89 7.77 -15.72
CA MET A 91 -3.76 8.43 -16.37
C MET A 91 -3.61 8.03 -17.85
N LEU A 92 -3.91 6.77 -18.18
CA LEU A 92 -3.86 6.26 -19.55
C LEU A 92 -5.02 6.80 -20.40
N LYS A 93 -6.24 6.86 -19.85
CA LYS A 93 -7.43 7.36 -20.57
C LYS A 93 -7.39 8.87 -20.79
N ALA A 94 -6.87 9.65 -19.85
CA ALA A 94 -6.96 11.12 -19.84
C ALA A 94 -5.91 11.84 -20.73
N LYS A 95 -5.29 11.14 -21.70
CA LYS A 95 -4.32 11.66 -22.68
C LYS A 95 -3.17 12.49 -22.08
N ALA A 96 -2.58 12.04 -20.97
CA ALA A 96 -1.37 12.59 -20.33
C ALA A 96 -1.34 14.09 -19.93
N ILE A 97 -2.37 14.88 -20.23
CA ILE A 97 -2.39 16.35 -20.05
C ILE A 97 -3.25 16.76 -18.84
N THR A 98 -4.03 15.84 -18.28
CA THR A 98 -4.95 16.12 -17.17
C THR A 98 -4.23 16.09 -15.83
N ARG A 99 -4.19 17.22 -15.09
CA ARG A 99 -3.45 17.33 -13.81
C ARG A 99 -4.00 16.48 -12.66
N LYS A 100 -5.32 16.23 -12.65
CA LYS A 100 -6.04 15.59 -11.53
C LYS A 100 -5.45 14.24 -11.09
N PRO A 101 -5.29 13.23 -11.98
CA PRO A 101 -4.79 11.92 -11.55
C PRO A 101 -3.35 12.00 -11.03
N TYR A 102 -2.49 12.85 -11.60
CA TYR A 102 -1.13 13.05 -11.11
C TYR A 102 -1.08 13.70 -9.72
N LEU A 103 -1.99 14.65 -9.45
CA LEU A 103 -2.08 15.28 -8.14
C LEU A 103 -2.54 14.30 -7.07
N ILE A 104 -3.55 13.48 -7.38
CA ILE A 104 -4.04 12.43 -6.47
C ILE A 104 -2.92 11.43 -6.17
N ALA A 105 -2.21 10.94 -7.20
CA ALA A 105 -1.11 10.01 -7.04
C ALA A 105 0.04 10.59 -6.19
N LEU A 106 0.40 11.86 -6.42
CA LEU A 106 1.45 12.54 -5.65
C LEU A 106 1.06 12.68 -4.18
N ILE A 107 -0.13 13.21 -3.90
CA ILE A 107 -0.59 13.43 -2.52
C ILE A 107 -0.78 12.09 -1.81
N GLY A 108 -1.43 11.12 -2.45
CA GLY A 108 -1.65 9.79 -1.90
C GLY A 108 -0.34 9.07 -1.57
N SER A 109 0.62 9.06 -2.50
CA SER A 109 1.91 8.40 -2.26
C SER A 109 2.72 9.11 -1.18
N ALA A 110 2.76 10.45 -1.19
CA ALA A 110 3.46 11.22 -0.17
C ALA A 110 2.85 11.00 1.22
N ALA A 111 1.52 10.99 1.33
CA ALA A 111 0.83 10.72 2.58
C ALA A 111 1.14 9.32 3.11
N LEU A 112 1.20 8.29 2.26
CA LEU A 112 1.53 6.92 2.65
C LEU A 112 3.00 6.75 3.09
N ILE A 113 3.92 7.54 2.54
CA ILE A 113 5.30 7.60 2.99
C ILE A 113 5.36 8.25 4.38
N VAL A 114 4.73 9.42 4.55
CA VAL A 114 4.69 10.13 5.84
C VAL A 114 4.03 9.28 6.92
N PHE A 115 2.92 8.62 6.58
CA PHE A 115 2.21 7.72 7.49
C PHE A 115 3.10 6.56 7.93
N TYR A 116 3.83 5.93 7.02
CA TYR A 116 4.79 4.87 7.37
C TYR A 116 5.91 5.35 8.29
N VAL A 117 6.46 6.54 8.03
CA VAL A 117 7.47 7.12 8.93
C VAL A 117 6.84 7.39 10.30
N ALA A 118 5.63 7.94 10.34
CA ALA A 118 4.93 8.23 11.59
C ALA A 118 4.68 6.95 12.41
N THR A 119 4.21 5.87 11.80
CA THR A 119 3.97 4.59 12.49
C THR A 119 5.26 4.02 13.06
N ARG A 120 6.39 4.15 12.35
CA ARG A 120 7.72 3.72 12.82
C ARG A 120 8.34 4.63 13.89
N THR A 121 7.99 5.92 13.93
CA THR A 121 8.58 6.86 14.90
C THR A 121 7.78 7.01 16.19
N ILE A 122 6.47 6.74 16.15
CA ILE A 122 5.54 6.99 17.28
C ILE A 122 5.11 5.67 17.93
N ASP A 123 5.63 4.52 17.47
CA ASP A 123 5.30 3.19 18.00
C ASP A 123 3.79 2.97 18.10
N ILE A 124 3.08 3.39 17.04
CA ILE A 124 1.63 3.24 16.98
C ILE A 124 1.35 1.79 16.55
N PRO A 125 0.70 0.97 17.38
CA PRO A 125 0.46 -0.45 17.12
C PRO A 125 -0.59 -0.72 16.02
N MET A 126 -0.82 0.23 15.10
CA MET A 126 -1.81 0.09 14.03
C MET A 126 -1.24 -0.36 12.68
N VAL A 127 0.06 -0.23 12.43
CA VAL A 127 0.73 -0.72 11.20
C VAL A 127 2.22 -0.91 11.51
N GLY A 128 2.72 -2.14 11.59
CA GLY A 128 4.14 -2.40 11.81
C GLY A 128 4.52 -3.34 12.97
N LEU A 129 3.67 -4.31 13.32
CA LEU A 129 4.06 -5.41 14.22
C LEU A 129 4.91 -6.51 13.53
N GLN A 130 5.65 -6.14 12.48
CA GLN A 130 6.80 -6.92 12.02
C GLN A 130 8.06 -6.20 12.51
N GLU A 131 8.69 -6.77 13.54
CA GLU A 131 10.04 -6.39 13.99
C GLU A 131 11.07 -6.46 12.86
N ASP A 132 10.73 -7.16 11.77
CA ASP A 132 11.52 -7.23 10.55
C ASP A 132 10.94 -6.33 9.45
N VAL A 133 11.79 -5.52 8.83
CA VAL A 133 11.39 -4.72 7.67
C VAL A 133 11.24 -5.67 6.50
N GLY A 134 10.03 -6.18 6.28
CA GLY A 134 9.74 -7.07 5.17
C GLY A 134 10.24 -6.47 3.85
N ALA A 135 10.89 -7.27 3.01
CA ALA A 135 11.20 -6.91 1.63
C ALA A 135 10.04 -6.25 0.86
N PRO A 136 8.75 -6.66 1.03
CA PRO A 136 7.63 -5.98 0.38
C PRO A 136 7.44 -4.52 0.82
N ASP A 137 7.66 -4.22 2.11
CA ASP A 137 7.48 -2.87 2.67
C ASP A 137 8.46 -1.88 2.07
N ILE A 138 9.75 -2.21 2.08
CA ILE A 138 10.81 -1.38 1.49
C ILE A 138 10.54 -1.19 0.00
N THR A 139 10.18 -2.26 -0.69
CA THR A 139 9.87 -2.22 -2.13
C THR A 139 8.71 -1.28 -2.40
N ALA A 140 7.63 -1.33 -1.61
CA ALA A 140 6.50 -0.43 -1.72
C ALA A 140 6.91 1.04 -1.56
N LYS A 141 7.79 1.37 -0.61
CA LYS A 141 8.26 2.75 -0.40
C LYS A 141 9.13 3.26 -1.53
N VAL A 142 9.97 2.40 -2.11
CA VAL A 142 10.76 2.76 -3.30
C VAL A 142 9.83 3.06 -4.49
N LEU A 143 8.82 2.22 -4.73
CA LEU A 143 7.83 2.46 -5.78
C LEU A 143 7.04 3.75 -5.53
N GLN A 144 6.61 4.00 -4.28
CA GLN A 144 5.94 5.25 -3.90
C GLN A 144 6.82 6.47 -4.12
N GLY A 145 8.10 6.41 -3.78
CA GLY A 145 9.07 7.47 -4.07
C GLY A 145 9.17 7.77 -5.57
N ALA A 146 9.21 6.72 -6.40
CA ALA A 146 9.20 6.87 -7.85
C ALA A 146 7.90 7.51 -8.36
N ILE A 147 6.74 7.14 -7.80
CA ILE A 147 5.44 7.75 -8.12
C ILE A 147 5.45 9.24 -7.78
N VAL A 148 5.91 9.63 -6.58
CA VAL A 148 5.99 11.04 -6.17
C VAL A 148 6.87 11.84 -7.12
N ALA A 149 8.06 11.34 -7.45
CA ALA A 149 8.99 12.01 -8.34
C ALA A 149 8.42 12.20 -9.76
N LEU A 150 7.88 11.13 -10.35
CA LEU A 150 7.32 11.15 -11.70
C LEU A 150 6.03 11.98 -11.78
N ALA A 151 5.14 11.87 -10.80
CA ALA A 151 3.92 12.66 -10.73
C ALA A 151 4.23 14.16 -10.54
N GLY A 152 5.20 14.50 -9.70
CA GLY A 152 5.67 15.87 -9.50
C GLY A 152 6.25 16.47 -10.77
N PHE A 153 7.10 15.71 -11.47
CA PHE A 153 7.65 16.10 -12.76
C PHE A 153 6.56 16.32 -13.81
N MET A 154 5.59 15.40 -13.92
CA MET A 154 4.47 15.53 -14.86
C MET A 154 3.60 16.76 -14.56
N LEU A 155 3.30 17.02 -13.29
CA LEU A 155 2.56 18.22 -12.89
C LEU A 155 3.31 19.50 -13.26
N PHE A 156 4.62 19.53 -13.05
CA PHE A 156 5.46 20.67 -13.44
C PHE A 156 5.46 20.87 -14.97
N ALA A 157 5.67 19.78 -15.74
CA ALA A 157 5.67 19.82 -17.20
C ALA A 157 4.34 20.31 -17.78
N ILE A 158 3.20 19.80 -17.29
CA ILE A 158 1.85 20.23 -17.70
C ILE A 158 1.63 21.71 -17.34
N SER A 159 2.08 22.14 -16.17
CA SER A 159 1.95 23.53 -15.72
C SER A 159 2.75 24.49 -16.61
N LYS A 160 3.96 24.09 -17.02
CA LYS A 160 4.80 24.87 -17.94
C LYS A 160 4.15 25.00 -19.31
N GLN A 161 3.65 23.91 -19.90
CA GLN A 161 3.00 23.93 -21.21
C GLN A 161 1.77 24.85 -21.26
N ARG A 162 0.95 24.84 -20.19
CA ARG A 162 -0.22 25.74 -20.09
C ARG A 162 0.15 27.21 -20.01
N LYS A 163 1.27 27.56 -19.35
CA LYS A 163 1.73 28.96 -19.30
C LYS A 163 2.12 29.44 -20.70
N THR A 164 2.86 28.62 -21.45
CA THR A 164 3.27 28.97 -22.83
C THR A 164 2.06 29.12 -23.76
N GLN A 165 1.03 28.29 -23.63
CA GLN A 165 -0.19 28.44 -24.44
C GLN A 165 -1.08 29.63 -24.06
N LYS A 166 -0.93 30.21 -22.87
CA LYS A 166 -1.65 31.44 -22.49
C LYS A 166 -0.95 32.71 -22.98
N LEU A 167 0.30 32.59 -23.42
CA LEU A 167 1.16 33.70 -23.87
C LEU A 167 1.30 33.76 -25.39
N ALA A 168 0.76 32.76 -26.11
CA ALA A 168 0.70 32.68 -27.56
C ALA A 168 -0.73 32.95 -28.02
#